data_AF-S9V863-F1
#
_entry.id   AF-S9V863-F1
#
_cell.length_a   1.000
_cell.length_b   1.000
_cell.length_c   1.000
_cell.angle_alpha   90.00
_cell.angle_beta   90.00
_cell.angle_gamma   90.00
#
_symmetry.space_group_name_H-M   'P 1'
#
loop_
_entity.id
_entity.type
_entity.pdbx_description
1 polymer ?
#
loop_
_entity_poly.entity_id
_entity_poly.type
_entity_poly.pdbx_seq_one_letter_code
_entity_poly.pdbx_strand_id
1 'polypeptide(L)'
;MFHKDCVDQWVSSWDKYKEKAEHVVFTNAVCPAGCKRLVRHPLIPQSKAIGALFGKVSRMTPGILKLMDPAKVDDDVLFYMCHSCGEPFFGGEKVCFRMLSSEPSKKPEELLCELCQRDFSCPSHKRDFVVYKCKFCCNPATNRSFATRYICDRCDKRWEKQEPDVIPCGGPASCPLGGKHKEGCYPLGCLACLTPNDIHYEHIVQPPPPSEAAV
;
A
#
# COMPACT_ATOMS: atom_id res chain seq x y z
N MET A 1 9.30 25.06 -26.10
CA MET A 1 9.47 24.08 -27.20
C MET A 1 10.66 23.21 -26.82
N PHE A 2 10.56 21.89 -26.89
CA PHE A 2 11.67 20.99 -26.53
C PHE A 2 12.07 20.19 -27.77
N HIS A 3 13.35 19.83 -27.87
CA HIS A 3 13.78 18.86 -28.87
C HIS A 3 13.12 17.50 -28.60
N LYS A 4 12.63 16.85 -29.66
CA LYS A 4 11.97 15.54 -29.57
C LYS A 4 12.83 14.54 -28.81
N ASP A 5 14.11 14.45 -29.16
CA ASP A 5 15.03 13.43 -28.62
C ASP A 5 15.30 13.67 -27.12
N CYS A 6 15.34 14.93 -26.67
CA CYS A 6 15.44 15.24 -25.24
C CYS A 6 14.20 14.80 -24.47
N VAL A 7 13.01 14.96 -25.07
CA VAL A 7 11.76 14.50 -24.44
C VAL A 7 11.70 12.98 -24.42
N ASP A 8 12.09 12.30 -25.49
CA ASP A 8 12.15 10.84 -25.56
C ASP A 8 13.14 10.26 -24.52
N GLN A 9 14.34 10.84 -24.43
CA GLN A 9 15.30 10.48 -23.40
C GLN A 9 14.76 10.73 -21.98
N TRP A 10 14.08 11.85 -21.74
CA TRP A 10 13.46 12.15 -20.45
C TRP A 10 12.44 11.08 -20.05
N VAL A 11 11.52 10.75 -20.97
CA VAL A 11 10.48 9.76 -20.70
C VAL A 11 10.98 8.33 -20.74
N SER A 12 12.17 8.03 -21.27
CA SER A 12 12.72 6.67 -21.34
C SER A 12 12.82 5.95 -19.99
N SER A 13 12.79 6.71 -18.89
CA SER A 13 12.89 6.19 -17.52
C SER A 13 11.60 6.32 -16.70
N TRP A 14 10.48 6.63 -17.35
CA TRP A 14 9.19 6.90 -16.69
C TRP A 14 8.66 5.74 -15.86
N ASP A 15 9.01 4.50 -16.20
CA ASP A 15 8.51 3.29 -15.54
C ASP A 15 9.56 2.49 -14.77
N LYS A 16 10.72 3.10 -14.45
CA LYS A 16 11.77 2.49 -13.60
C LYS A 16 11.28 2.02 -12.23
N TYR A 17 10.19 2.58 -11.72
CA TYR A 17 9.58 2.12 -10.47
C TYR A 17 9.17 0.64 -10.53
N LYS A 18 8.86 0.09 -11.73
CA LYS A 18 8.53 -1.33 -11.90
C LYS A 18 9.71 -2.24 -11.58
N GLU A 19 10.89 -1.89 -12.08
CA GLU A 19 12.13 -2.65 -11.87
C GLU A 19 12.53 -2.65 -10.39
N LYS A 20 12.28 -1.53 -9.70
CA LYS A 20 12.58 -1.38 -8.27
C LYS A 20 11.50 -1.90 -7.33
N ALA A 21 10.38 -2.39 -7.86
CA ALA A 21 9.19 -2.75 -7.07
C ALA A 21 8.69 -1.59 -6.16
N GLU A 22 8.83 -0.37 -6.65
CA GLU A 22 8.44 0.88 -5.99
C GLU A 22 7.06 1.35 -6.44
N HIS A 23 6.50 2.31 -5.71
CA HIS A 23 5.24 2.95 -6.06
C HIS A 23 5.35 3.68 -7.41
N VAL A 24 4.22 3.75 -8.11
CA VAL A 24 4.08 4.48 -9.38
C VAL A 24 4.38 5.95 -9.14
N VAL A 25 5.35 6.48 -9.88
CA VAL A 25 5.67 7.91 -9.94
C VAL A 25 5.62 8.40 -11.38
N PHE A 26 5.12 9.62 -11.56
CA PHE A 26 5.03 10.25 -12.89
C PHE A 26 6.11 11.31 -13.14
N THR A 27 7.17 11.34 -12.33
CA THR A 27 8.25 12.35 -12.41
C THR A 27 8.80 12.47 -13.83
N ASN A 28 9.20 11.34 -14.43
CA ASN A 28 9.71 11.28 -15.81
C ASN A 28 8.60 11.14 -16.86
N ALA A 29 7.33 11.31 -16.48
CA ALA A 29 6.17 11.27 -17.37
C ALA A 29 5.51 12.65 -17.54
N VAL A 30 5.95 13.67 -16.79
CA VAL A 30 5.48 15.05 -16.87
C VAL A 30 6.48 15.97 -17.57
N CYS A 31 6.02 17.16 -17.94
CA CYS A 31 6.81 18.17 -18.63
C CYS A 31 8.11 18.49 -17.88
N PRO A 32 9.29 18.39 -18.53
CA PRO A 32 10.59 18.67 -17.91
C PRO A 32 10.75 20.11 -17.39
N ALA A 33 10.01 21.09 -17.93
CA ALA A 33 10.04 22.46 -17.41
C ALA A 33 9.26 22.65 -16.09
N GLY A 34 8.72 21.58 -15.49
CA GLY A 34 8.10 21.65 -14.17
C GLY A 34 6.64 22.12 -14.17
N CYS A 35 5.97 22.21 -15.33
CA CYS A 35 4.55 22.57 -15.37
C CYS A 35 3.61 21.43 -14.90
N LYS A 36 4.17 20.27 -14.53
CA LYS A 36 3.48 19.06 -14.02
C LYS A 36 2.42 18.45 -14.94
N ARG A 37 2.24 18.96 -16.16
CA ARG A 37 1.36 18.34 -17.18
C ARG A 37 2.04 17.12 -17.77
N LEU A 38 1.28 16.05 -17.98
CA LEU A 38 1.78 14.83 -18.62
C LEU A 38 2.32 15.10 -20.03
N VAL A 39 3.39 14.39 -20.38
CA VAL A 39 3.92 14.38 -21.74
C VAL A 39 2.91 13.69 -22.67
N ARG A 40 2.27 14.49 -23.51
CA ARG A 40 1.25 14.07 -24.46
C ARG A 40 1.63 14.51 -25.87
N HIS A 41 2.19 13.60 -26.66
CA HIS A 41 2.58 13.91 -28.03
C HIS A 41 2.63 12.65 -28.91
N PRO A 42 2.09 12.66 -30.15
CA PRO A 42 2.07 11.49 -31.04
C PRO A 42 3.46 10.93 -31.40
N LEU A 43 4.48 11.80 -31.43
CA LEU A 43 5.86 11.41 -31.74
C LEU A 43 6.64 10.84 -30.55
N ILE A 44 6.02 10.74 -29.37
CA ILE A 44 6.61 10.17 -28.16
C ILE A 44 5.96 8.80 -27.90
N PRO A 45 6.65 7.67 -28.18
CA PRO A 45 6.06 6.33 -28.15
C PRO A 45 5.38 5.96 -26.82
N GLN A 46 5.95 6.40 -25.70
CA GLN A 46 5.52 6.09 -24.34
C GLN A 46 4.27 6.87 -23.93
N SER A 47 3.90 7.92 -24.68
CA SER A 47 2.82 8.84 -24.32
C SER A 47 1.47 8.15 -24.11
N LYS A 48 1.16 7.14 -24.95
CA LYS A 48 -0.06 6.35 -24.83
C LYS A 48 -0.09 5.53 -23.53
N ALA A 49 1.01 4.87 -23.18
CA ALA A 49 1.11 4.04 -21.98
C ALA A 49 1.05 4.89 -20.70
N ILE A 50 1.78 6.01 -20.68
CA ILE A 50 1.72 7.02 -19.60
C ILE A 50 0.28 7.49 -19.38
N GLY A 51 -0.39 7.91 -20.46
CA GLY A 51 -1.77 8.41 -20.40
C GLY A 51 -2.76 7.35 -19.90
N ALA A 52 -2.60 6.10 -20.34
CA ALA A 52 -3.44 4.98 -19.90
C ALA A 52 -3.28 4.69 -18.41
N LEU A 53 -2.04 4.61 -17.91
CA LEU A 53 -1.78 4.35 -16.49
C LEU A 53 -2.27 5.50 -15.61
N PHE A 54 -1.92 6.75 -15.97
CA PHE A 54 -2.40 7.92 -15.26
C PHE A 54 -3.93 7.94 -15.18
N GLY A 55 -4.61 7.68 -16.31
CA GLY A 55 -6.07 7.62 -16.35
C GLY A 55 -6.65 6.52 -15.46
N LYS A 56 -5.99 5.35 -15.32
CA LYS A 56 -6.41 4.31 -14.38
C LYS A 56 -6.25 4.76 -12.93
N VAL A 57 -5.08 5.26 -12.56
CA VAL A 57 -4.78 5.77 -11.21
C VAL A 57 -5.78 6.86 -10.82
N SER A 58 -5.94 7.90 -11.64
CA SER A 58 -6.87 9.01 -11.38
C SER A 58 -8.33 8.58 -11.23
N ARG A 59 -8.76 7.48 -11.88
CA ARG A 59 -10.12 6.95 -11.71
C ARG A 59 -10.30 6.17 -10.41
N MET A 60 -9.24 5.53 -9.91
CA MET A 60 -9.28 4.74 -8.68
C MET A 60 -9.17 5.61 -7.42
N THR A 61 -8.35 6.67 -7.48
CA THR A 61 -8.05 7.53 -6.32
C THR A 61 -9.29 8.06 -5.58
N PRO A 62 -10.34 8.60 -6.24
CA PRO A 62 -11.49 9.15 -5.52
C PRO A 62 -12.26 8.11 -4.71
N GLY A 63 -12.29 6.85 -5.16
CA GLY A 63 -12.93 5.77 -4.42
C GLY A 63 -12.17 5.42 -3.13
N ILE A 64 -10.84 5.46 -3.21
CA ILE A 64 -9.95 5.19 -2.06
C ILE A 64 -10.03 6.34 -1.06
N LEU A 65 -9.91 7.59 -1.50
CA LEU A 65 -9.96 8.77 -0.62
C LEU A 65 -11.26 8.88 0.19
N LYS A 66 -12.40 8.43 -0.36
CA LYS A 66 -13.68 8.38 0.37
C LYS A 66 -13.67 7.46 1.58
N LEU A 67 -12.75 6.49 1.63
CA LEU A 67 -12.59 5.53 2.72
C LEU A 67 -11.49 5.94 3.70
N MET A 68 -10.82 7.06 3.45
CA MET A 68 -9.69 7.56 4.24
C MET A 68 -10.08 8.78 5.07
N ASP A 69 -9.16 9.26 5.90
CA ASP A 69 -9.31 10.52 6.62
C ASP A 69 -9.56 11.70 5.63
N PRO A 70 -10.53 12.60 5.89
CA PRO A 70 -10.86 13.71 5.00
C PRO A 70 -9.72 14.68 4.68
N ALA A 71 -8.66 14.72 5.50
CA ALA A 71 -7.47 15.54 5.25
C ALA A 71 -6.54 14.94 4.19
N LYS A 72 -6.77 13.69 3.77
CA LYS A 72 -5.93 12.99 2.79
C LYS A 72 -6.21 13.49 1.39
N VAL A 73 -5.15 13.60 0.60
CA VAL A 73 -5.19 14.07 -0.78
C VAL A 73 -4.64 13.01 -1.74
N ASP A 74 -4.81 13.22 -3.05
CA ASP A 74 -4.32 12.31 -4.10
C ASP A 74 -2.86 11.88 -3.90
N ASP A 75 -1.99 12.82 -3.50
CA ASP A 75 -0.56 12.58 -3.25
C ASP A 75 -0.27 11.65 -2.05
N ASP A 76 -1.26 11.40 -1.18
CA ASP A 76 -1.13 10.46 -0.07
C ASP A 76 -1.47 9.02 -0.46
N VAL A 77 -2.03 8.79 -1.65
CA VAL A 77 -2.46 7.48 -2.12
C VAL A 77 -1.41 6.87 -3.05
N LEU A 78 -0.75 5.79 -2.61
CA LEU A 78 0.32 5.19 -3.39
C LEU A 78 -0.14 3.93 -4.11
N PHE A 79 0.12 3.92 -5.42
CA PHE A 79 -0.21 2.82 -6.31
C PHE A 79 1.02 2.01 -6.67
N TYR A 80 0.84 0.71 -6.91
CA TYR A 80 1.86 -0.21 -7.38
C TYR A 80 1.34 -0.98 -8.57
N MET A 81 2.24 -1.54 -9.37
CA MET A 81 1.86 -2.41 -10.49
C MET A 81 1.83 -3.86 -10.02
N CYS A 82 0.71 -4.54 -10.23
CA CYS A 82 0.64 -5.96 -9.94
C CYS A 82 1.50 -6.75 -10.94
N HIS A 83 2.41 -7.57 -10.42
CA HIS A 83 3.28 -8.41 -11.24
C HIS A 83 2.49 -9.45 -12.05
N SER A 84 1.40 -10.01 -11.49
CA SER A 84 0.65 -11.08 -12.15
C SER A 84 -0.26 -10.61 -13.27
N CYS A 85 -0.92 -9.44 -13.14
CA CYS A 85 -1.91 -8.98 -14.13
C CYS A 85 -1.55 -7.65 -14.80
N GLY A 86 -0.52 -6.96 -14.32
CA GLY A 86 -0.09 -5.66 -14.86
C GLY A 86 -1.04 -4.49 -14.56
N GLU A 87 -2.04 -4.67 -13.70
CA GLU A 87 -2.95 -3.60 -13.29
C GLU A 87 -2.42 -2.82 -12.07
N PRO A 88 -2.65 -1.50 -12.00
CA PRO A 88 -2.33 -0.74 -10.81
C PRO A 88 -3.26 -1.11 -9.65
N PHE A 89 -2.74 -1.10 -8.43
CA PHE A 89 -3.52 -1.31 -7.22
C PHE A 89 -3.02 -0.41 -6.09
N PHE A 90 -3.90 -0.13 -5.12
CA PHE A 90 -3.55 0.63 -3.93
C PHE A 90 -2.64 -0.19 -3.01
N GLY A 91 -1.45 0.32 -2.73
CA GLY A 91 -0.44 -0.36 -1.91
C GLY A 91 -0.23 0.25 -0.53
N GLY A 92 -0.95 1.33 -0.20
CA GLY A 92 -0.85 2.01 1.08
C GLY A 92 -0.65 3.51 0.96
N GLU A 93 -0.51 4.13 2.11
CA GLU A 93 -0.41 5.58 2.22
C GLU A 93 1.04 6.08 2.18
N LYS A 94 1.20 7.32 1.71
CA LYS A 94 2.49 8.02 1.73
C LYS A 94 3.04 8.26 3.12
N VAL A 95 2.20 8.29 4.17
CA VAL A 95 2.69 8.48 5.56
C VAL A 95 3.71 7.41 5.95
N CYS A 96 3.53 6.16 5.50
CA CYS A 96 4.50 5.09 5.71
C CYS A 96 5.89 5.42 5.12
N PHE A 97 5.95 6.29 4.11
CA PHE A 97 7.14 6.65 3.33
C PHE A 97 7.77 7.94 3.80
N ARG A 98 7.01 8.84 4.43
CA ARG A 98 7.50 10.15 4.89
C ARG A 98 8.70 10.01 5.85
N MET A 99 8.84 8.85 6.48
CA MET A 99 9.78 8.58 7.54
C MET A 99 10.92 7.64 7.13
N LEU A 100 10.94 7.16 5.89
CA LEU A 100 12.01 6.30 5.36
C LEU A 100 12.67 7.00 4.17
N SER A 101 14.01 7.08 4.16
CA SER A 101 14.78 7.68 3.06
C SER A 101 14.58 6.97 1.72
N SER A 102 14.11 5.72 1.75
CA SER A 102 13.81 4.87 0.60
C SER A 102 12.76 3.83 0.96
N GLU A 103 12.02 3.32 -0.02
CA GLU A 103 11.18 2.15 0.21
C GLU A 103 12.01 0.93 0.64
N PRO A 104 11.46 0.07 1.51
CA PRO A 104 12.06 -1.23 1.76
C PRO A 104 12.17 -2.03 0.46
N SER A 105 13.32 -2.66 0.24
CA SER A 105 13.54 -3.51 -0.93
C SER A 105 12.50 -4.63 -0.98
N LYS A 106 11.89 -4.80 -2.14
CA LYS A 106 10.89 -5.83 -2.45
C LYS A 106 11.23 -6.45 -3.78
N LYS A 107 10.83 -7.71 -3.94
CA LYS A 107 10.89 -8.36 -5.24
C LYS A 107 9.65 -7.98 -6.06
N PRO A 108 9.77 -7.70 -7.38
CA PRO A 108 8.60 -7.40 -8.20
C PRO A 108 7.50 -8.46 -8.08
N GLU A 109 7.86 -9.73 -7.96
CA GLU A 109 6.93 -10.87 -7.85
C GLU A 109 6.05 -10.82 -6.59
N GLU A 110 6.48 -10.09 -5.55
CA GLU A 110 5.74 -9.91 -4.30
C GLU A 110 4.62 -8.86 -4.45
N LEU A 111 4.67 -8.01 -5.48
CA LEU A 111 3.66 -6.99 -5.75
C LEU A 111 2.42 -7.60 -6.40
N LEU A 112 1.50 -8.07 -5.56
CA LEU A 112 0.24 -8.68 -6.01
C LEU A 112 -0.94 -7.82 -5.56
N CYS A 113 -1.84 -7.49 -6.49
CA CYS A 113 -3.14 -6.93 -6.12
C CYS A 113 -3.95 -7.96 -5.32
N GLU A 114 -5.00 -7.50 -4.63
CA GLU A 114 -5.82 -8.36 -3.77
C GLU A 114 -6.42 -9.56 -4.50
N LEU A 115 -6.79 -9.39 -5.77
CA LEU A 115 -7.36 -10.45 -6.61
C LEU A 115 -6.31 -11.48 -7.09
N CYS A 116 -5.04 -11.10 -7.19
CA CYS A 116 -3.97 -12.00 -7.64
C CYS A 116 -3.28 -12.74 -6.49
N GLN A 117 -3.49 -12.33 -5.25
CA GLN A 117 -2.98 -13.06 -4.09
C GLN A 117 -3.66 -14.42 -3.94
N ARG A 118 -2.86 -15.45 -3.64
CA ARG A 118 -3.31 -16.85 -3.54
C ARG A 118 -3.10 -17.46 -2.15
N ASP A 119 -2.73 -16.64 -1.17
CA ASP A 119 -2.46 -17.06 0.20
C ASP A 119 -3.72 -17.41 1.00
N PHE A 120 -4.90 -16.98 0.54
CA PHE A 120 -6.19 -17.30 1.15
C PHE A 120 -7.34 -17.18 0.13
N SER A 121 -8.37 -17.99 0.30
CA SER A 121 -9.63 -17.84 -0.43
C SER A 121 -10.78 -18.39 0.41
N CYS A 122 -11.75 -17.53 0.73
CA CYS A 122 -12.99 -17.92 1.37
C CYS A 122 -13.89 -18.66 0.36
N PRO A 123 -14.51 -19.79 0.71
CA PRO A 123 -15.41 -20.51 -0.19
C PRO A 123 -16.56 -19.62 -0.72
N SER A 124 -17.18 -18.84 0.17
CA SER A 124 -18.35 -18.00 -0.12
C SER A 124 -17.99 -16.60 -0.61
N HIS A 125 -16.96 -15.98 -0.05
CA HIS A 125 -16.64 -14.55 -0.28
C HIS A 125 -15.30 -14.31 -0.98
N LYS A 126 -14.65 -15.37 -1.46
CA LYS A 126 -13.35 -15.31 -2.14
C LYS A 126 -12.34 -14.48 -1.35
N ARG A 127 -11.97 -13.30 -1.83
CA ARG A 127 -10.97 -12.42 -1.20
C ARG A 127 -11.52 -11.03 -0.85
N ASP A 128 -12.83 -10.83 -0.91
CA ASP A 128 -13.42 -9.50 -0.76
C ASP A 128 -13.29 -8.97 0.67
N PHE A 129 -13.15 -9.86 1.65
CA PHE A 129 -13.13 -9.52 3.07
C PHE A 129 -11.95 -10.14 3.82
N VAL A 130 -10.79 -10.31 3.17
CA VAL A 130 -9.64 -10.93 3.86
C VAL A 130 -9.11 -10.00 4.97
N VAL A 131 -9.03 -10.53 6.18
CA VAL A 131 -8.36 -9.88 7.31
C VAL A 131 -6.96 -10.45 7.43
N TYR A 132 -5.96 -9.59 7.53
CA TYR A 132 -4.57 -9.98 7.73
C TYR A 132 -4.13 -9.76 9.17
N LYS A 133 -3.13 -10.51 9.63
CA LYS A 133 -2.39 -10.18 10.84
C LYS A 133 -1.43 -9.02 10.58
N CYS A 134 -1.33 -8.09 11.53
CA CYS A 134 -0.29 -7.06 11.55
C CYS A 134 1.12 -7.67 11.54
N LYS A 135 2.03 -7.10 10.73
CA LYS A 135 3.44 -7.51 10.66
C LYS A 135 4.13 -7.48 12.02
N PHE A 136 3.83 -6.47 12.84
CA PHE A 136 4.61 -6.10 14.02
C PHE A 136 3.94 -6.42 15.35
N CYS A 137 2.72 -6.98 15.34
CA CYS A 137 2.04 -7.40 16.57
C CYS A 137 0.96 -8.45 16.27
N CYS A 138 0.18 -8.80 17.28
CA CYS A 138 -0.88 -9.80 17.18
C CYS A 138 -2.26 -9.23 16.80
N ASN A 139 -2.38 -7.92 16.56
CA ASN A 139 -3.65 -7.33 16.15
C ASN A 139 -3.97 -7.69 14.68
N PRO A 140 -5.26 -7.72 14.32
CA PRO A 140 -5.70 -7.61 12.94
C PRO A 140 -5.17 -6.32 12.30
N ALA A 141 -4.75 -6.40 11.05
CA ALA A 141 -4.32 -5.26 10.26
C ALA A 141 -5.53 -4.46 9.79
N THR A 142 -5.34 -3.15 9.73
CA THR A 142 -6.32 -2.16 9.25
C THR A 142 -5.87 -1.54 7.94
N ASN A 143 -4.56 -1.43 7.72
CA ASN A 143 -3.97 -0.78 6.57
C ASN A 143 -2.96 -1.68 5.86
N ARG A 144 -2.78 -1.43 4.56
CA ARG A 144 -1.69 -1.97 3.76
C ARG A 144 -0.58 -0.93 3.64
N SER A 145 0.66 -1.36 3.66
CA SER A 145 1.85 -0.52 3.56
C SER A 145 2.87 -1.14 2.62
N PHE A 146 3.53 -0.30 1.80
CA PHE A 146 4.53 -0.70 0.81
C PHE A 146 4.09 -1.81 -0.13
N ALA A 147 2.78 -1.93 -0.39
CA ALA A 147 2.13 -3.00 -1.14
C ALA A 147 2.29 -4.43 -0.60
N THR A 148 3.22 -4.76 0.30
CA THR A 148 3.46 -6.15 0.73
C THR A 148 3.21 -6.38 2.21
N ARG A 149 2.90 -5.32 2.97
CA ARG A 149 2.79 -5.39 4.43
C ARG A 149 1.40 -5.00 4.87
N TYR A 150 0.92 -5.68 5.91
CA TYR A 150 -0.34 -5.39 6.56
C TYR A 150 -0.05 -4.97 7.99
N ILE A 151 -0.64 -3.86 8.42
CA ILE A 151 -0.30 -3.18 9.66
C ILE A 151 -1.59 -2.72 10.36
N CYS A 152 -1.58 -2.71 11.69
CA CYS A 152 -2.68 -2.15 12.48
C CYS A 152 -2.37 -0.70 12.86
N ASP A 153 -3.41 0.08 13.22
CA ASP A 153 -3.27 1.50 13.58
C ASP A 153 -2.31 1.73 14.75
N ARG A 154 -2.27 0.80 15.72
CA ARG A 154 -1.32 0.86 16.85
C ARG A 154 0.13 0.82 16.37
N CYS A 155 0.43 -0.03 15.40
CA CYS A 155 1.78 -0.15 14.84
C CYS A 155 2.06 0.96 13.83
N ASP A 156 1.05 1.42 13.09
CA ASP A 156 1.18 2.55 12.18
C ASP A 156 1.61 3.83 12.91
N LYS A 157 1.00 4.12 14.07
CA LYS A 157 1.39 5.27 14.91
C LYS A 157 2.80 5.20 15.50
N ARG A 158 3.45 4.02 15.50
CA ARG A 158 4.84 3.85 15.98
C ARG A 158 5.88 4.13 14.89
N TRP A 159 5.45 4.35 13.65
CA TRP A 159 6.36 4.70 12.55
C TRP A 159 6.75 6.17 12.63
N GLU A 160 7.85 6.47 13.34
CA GLU A 160 8.39 7.83 13.43
C GLU A 160 9.54 8.10 12.46
N LYS A 161 10.60 7.28 12.48
CA LYS A 161 11.80 7.45 11.63
C LYS A 161 12.33 6.14 11.04
N GLN A 162 11.81 5.01 11.53
CA GLN A 162 12.25 3.68 11.17
C GLN A 162 11.09 2.68 11.34
N GLU A 163 11.26 1.48 10.79
CA GLU A 163 10.31 0.39 11.04
C GLU A 163 10.18 0.11 12.55
N PRO A 164 8.95 -0.05 13.06
CA PRO A 164 8.76 -0.37 14.47
C PRO A 164 9.23 -1.80 14.75
N ASP A 165 9.82 -2.00 15.93
CA ASP A 165 10.15 -3.35 16.38
C ASP A 165 8.90 -4.20 16.57
N VAL A 166 9.05 -5.50 16.31
CA VAL A 166 8.02 -6.51 16.54
C VAL A 166 7.71 -6.56 18.04
N ILE A 167 6.44 -6.40 18.39
CA ILE A 167 5.95 -6.60 19.75
C ILE A 167 5.78 -8.10 19.96
N PRO A 168 6.49 -8.71 20.94
CA PRO A 168 6.35 -10.13 21.23
C PRO A 168 4.92 -10.50 21.60
N CYS A 169 4.52 -11.72 21.26
CA CYS A 169 3.22 -12.26 21.65
C CYS A 169 3.16 -12.42 23.18
N GLY A 170 2.11 -11.89 23.81
CA GLY A 170 1.84 -12.03 25.25
C GLY A 170 1.33 -13.42 25.67
N GLY A 171 1.36 -14.39 24.77
CA GLY A 171 0.89 -15.76 25.00
C GLY A 171 -0.64 -15.91 24.92
N PRO A 172 -1.17 -17.14 25.12
CA PRO A 172 -2.58 -17.46 24.88
C PRO A 172 -3.59 -16.62 25.66
N ALA A 173 -3.24 -16.18 26.87
CA ALA A 173 -4.15 -15.45 27.77
C ALA A 173 -4.33 -13.96 27.42
N SER A 174 -3.49 -13.40 26.54
CA SER A 174 -3.53 -11.98 26.17
C SER A 174 -3.38 -11.71 24.68
N CYS A 175 -3.26 -12.78 23.87
CA CYS A 175 -3.12 -12.68 22.44
C CYS A 175 -4.50 -12.67 21.78
N PRO A 176 -4.81 -11.69 20.91
CA PRO A 176 -6.04 -11.70 20.09
C PRO A 176 -6.22 -12.98 19.28
N LEU A 177 -5.15 -13.71 19.00
CA LEU A 177 -5.12 -14.92 18.17
C LEU A 177 -4.89 -16.19 19.01
N GLY A 178 -5.11 -16.13 20.33
CA GLY A 178 -4.97 -17.27 21.24
C GLY A 178 -3.55 -17.86 21.32
N GLY A 179 -2.52 -17.11 20.91
CA GLY A 179 -1.11 -17.52 20.94
C GLY A 179 -0.70 -18.55 19.89
N LYS A 180 -1.60 -19.02 19.02
CA LYS A 180 -1.33 -20.05 18.01
C LYS A 180 -1.17 -19.44 16.62
N HIS A 181 -0.07 -18.74 16.44
CA HIS A 181 0.07 -17.86 15.29
C HIS A 181 1.55 -17.80 14.86
N LYS A 182 1.83 -17.70 13.56
CA LYS A 182 3.20 -17.49 13.07
C LYS A 182 3.59 -16.02 13.17
N GLU A 183 4.88 -15.73 12.98
CA GLU A 183 5.40 -14.37 12.85
C GLU A 183 5.11 -13.78 11.46
N GLY A 184 5.14 -12.44 11.37
CA GLY A 184 4.91 -11.71 10.12
C GLY A 184 3.43 -11.55 9.74
N CYS A 185 3.20 -11.27 8.45
CA CYS A 185 1.89 -11.03 7.85
C CYS A 185 1.33 -12.31 7.22
N TYR A 186 0.05 -12.61 7.47
CA TYR A 186 -0.69 -13.67 6.80
C TYR A 186 -2.19 -13.47 7.00
N PRO A 187 -3.01 -14.08 6.14
CA PRO A 187 -4.46 -14.01 6.25
C PRO A 187 -4.93 -14.74 7.52
N LEU A 188 -5.71 -14.04 8.34
CA LEU A 188 -6.42 -14.59 9.50
C LEU A 188 -7.74 -15.25 9.08
N GLY A 189 -8.41 -14.70 8.08
CA GLY A 189 -9.67 -15.25 7.59
C GLY A 189 -10.49 -14.22 6.82
N CYS A 190 -11.77 -14.54 6.65
CA CYS A 190 -12.75 -13.67 5.99
C CYS A 190 -13.56 -12.93 7.06
N LEU A 191 -13.60 -11.60 7.05
CA LEU A 191 -14.30 -10.78 8.04
C LEU A 191 -15.77 -11.18 8.19
N ALA A 192 -16.43 -11.54 7.08
CA ALA A 192 -17.82 -11.98 7.07
C ALA A 192 -18.05 -13.39 7.68
N CYS A 193 -16.98 -14.16 7.92
CA CYS A 193 -17.05 -15.53 8.45
C CYS A 193 -16.33 -15.70 9.79
N LEU A 194 -15.44 -14.77 10.15
CA LEU A 194 -14.70 -14.82 11.41
C LEU A 194 -15.65 -14.71 12.60
N THR A 195 -15.32 -15.45 13.66
CA THR A 195 -16.06 -15.51 14.91
C THR A 195 -15.18 -15.02 16.08
N PRO A 196 -15.77 -14.74 17.26
CA PRO A 196 -14.98 -14.38 18.44
C PRO A 196 -13.95 -15.43 18.88
N ASN A 197 -14.11 -16.69 18.44
CA ASN A 197 -13.12 -17.75 18.71
C ASN A 197 -11.88 -17.66 17.81
N ASP A 198 -11.99 -16.95 16.67
CA ASP A 198 -10.88 -16.75 15.74
C ASP A 198 -10.05 -15.52 16.11
N ILE A 199 -10.73 -14.47 16.61
CA ILE A 199 -10.11 -13.22 17.05
C ILE A 199 -10.80 -12.74 18.34
N HIS A 200 -10.06 -12.80 19.45
CA HIS A 200 -10.46 -12.31 20.77
C HIS A 200 -10.39 -10.78 20.82
N TYR A 201 -11.53 -10.12 20.60
CA TYR A 201 -11.62 -8.66 20.48
C TYR A 201 -11.16 -7.93 21.74
N GLU A 202 -11.39 -8.52 22.92
CA GLU A 202 -11.01 -8.03 24.24
C GLU A 202 -9.49 -7.93 24.43
N HIS A 203 -8.72 -8.64 23.61
CA HIS A 203 -7.26 -8.63 23.63
C HIS A 203 -6.66 -7.72 22.56
N ILE A 204 -7.47 -7.12 21.68
CA ILE A 204 -6.99 -6.19 20.66
C ILE A 204 -6.55 -4.89 21.35
N VAL A 205 -5.25 -4.60 21.25
CA VAL A 205 -4.68 -3.40 21.86
C VAL A 205 -4.91 -2.20 20.94
N GLN A 206 -5.67 -1.23 21.42
CA GLN A 206 -5.98 0.00 20.68
C GLN A 206 -4.74 0.89 20.51
N PRO A 207 -4.67 1.72 19.45
CA PRO A 207 -3.67 2.78 19.38
C PRO A 207 -3.83 3.75 20.56
N PRO A 208 -2.75 4.38 21.04
CA PRO A 208 -2.88 5.45 22.02
C PRO A 208 -3.81 6.55 21.48
N PRO A 209 -4.61 7.20 22.34
CA PRO A 209 -5.40 8.36 21.94
C PRO A 209 -4.47 9.39 21.30
N PRO A 210 -4.93 10.17 20.31
CA PRO A 210 -4.14 11.30 19.84
C PRO A 210 -3.77 12.14 21.07
N SER A 211 -2.48 12.40 21.29
CA SER A 211 -2.08 13.37 22.30
C SER A 211 -2.86 14.64 22.00
N GLU A 212 -3.60 15.17 22.98
CA GLU A 212 -4.08 16.55 22.91
C GLU A 212 -2.86 17.38 22.49
N ALA A 213 -2.91 17.89 21.26
CA ALA A 213 -1.83 18.72 20.76
C ALA A 213 -1.63 19.80 21.81
N ALA A 214 -0.40 19.90 22.32
CA ALA A 214 -0.03 20.96 23.23
C ALA A 214 -0.61 22.28 22.72
N VAL A 215 -1.47 22.88 23.53
CA VAL A 215 -2.02 24.22 23.35
C VAL A 215 -0.88 25.23 23.29
#